data_AF-A0A1G1WR04-F1
#
_entry.id   AF-A0A1G1WR04-F1
#
_cell.length_a   1.000
_cell.length_b   1.000
_cell.length_c   1.000
_cell.angle_alpha   90.00
_cell.angle_beta   90.00
_cell.angle_gamma   90.00
#
_symmetry.space_group_name_H-M   'P 1'
#
loop_
_entity.id
_entity.type
_entity.pdbx_description
1 polymer ?
#
loop_
_entity_poly.entity_id
_entity_poly.type
_entity_poly.pdbx_seq_one_letter_code
_entity_poly.pdbx_strand_id
1 'polypeptide(L)'
;MLDKLKQMYELKKQADQMKKELESEVLEVEHGDVLVKLNAAQKVLNLTYPDGTDADKVKDAINKAMDEAQKIAAKKMQGMMGGLGGLQDLLKG
;
A
#
# COMPACT_ATOMS: atom_id res chain seq x y z
N MET A 1 -11.83 -11.06 29.44
CA MET A 1 -11.68 -9.63 29.06
C MET A 1 -10.23 -9.26 28.79
N LEU A 2 -9.27 -9.67 29.64
CA LEU A 2 -7.83 -9.49 29.40
C LEU A 2 -7.35 -10.05 28.05
N ASP A 3 -7.81 -11.23 27.63
CA ASP A 3 -7.34 -11.84 26.38
C ASP A 3 -7.82 -11.09 25.13
N LYS A 4 -9.03 -10.51 25.17
CA LYS A 4 -9.54 -9.66 24.08
C LYS A 4 -8.74 -8.36 23.95
N LEU A 5 -8.27 -7.79 25.07
CA LEU A 5 -7.42 -6.60 25.08
C LEU A 5 -6.04 -6.90 24.50
N LYS A 6 -5.45 -8.05 24.85
CA LYS A 6 -4.18 -8.51 24.27
C LYS A 6 -4.28 -8.71 22.76
N GLN A 7 -5.34 -9.37 22.29
CA GLN A 7 -5.60 -9.56 20.85
C GLN A 7 -5.76 -8.22 20.12
N MET A 8 -6.53 -7.28 20.66
CA MET A 8 -6.65 -5.94 20.07
C MET A 8 -5.32 -5.19 20.01
N TYR A 9 -4.48 -5.32 21.05
CA TYR A 9 -3.16 -4.71 21.07
C TYR A 9 -2.24 -5.29 19.97
N GLU A 10 -2.23 -6.61 19.81
CA GLU A 10 -1.46 -7.28 18.76
C GLU A 10 -1.93 -6.88 17.35
N LEU A 11 -3.24 -6.85 17.11
CA LEU A 11 -3.81 -6.37 15.85
C LEU A 11 -3.41 -4.93 15.55
N LYS A 12 -3.46 -4.05 16.55
CA LYS A 12 -3.01 -2.66 16.39
C LYS A 12 -1.54 -2.59 16.02
N LYS A 13 -0.67 -3.34 16.71
CA LYS A 13 0.77 -3.38 16.42
C LYS A 13 1.04 -3.85 15.00
N GLN A 14 0.34 -4.90 14.54
CA GLN A 14 0.46 -5.41 13.17
C GLN A 14 -0.01 -4.38 12.14
N ALA A 15 -1.14 -3.72 12.40
CA ALA A 15 -1.65 -2.65 11.53
C ALA A 15 -0.68 -1.46 11.45
N ASP A 16 -0.10 -1.03 12.57
CA ASP A 16 0.89 0.05 12.63
C ASP A 16 2.16 -0.32 11.85
N GLN A 17 2.62 -1.57 11.94
CA GLN A 17 3.78 -2.05 11.20
C GLN A 17 3.49 -2.10 9.69
N MET A 18 2.35 -2.68 9.29
CA MET A 18 1.91 -2.72 7.90
C MET A 18 1.80 -1.31 7.31
N LYS A 19 1.21 -0.37 8.06
CA LYS A 19 1.10 1.02 7.63
C LYS A 19 2.46 1.63 7.35
N LYS A 20 3.45 1.44 8.23
CA LYS A 20 4.82 1.93 8.01
C LYS A 20 5.46 1.32 6.77
N GLU A 21 5.30 0.03 6.55
CA GLU A 21 5.84 -0.66 5.38
C GLU A 21 5.21 -0.17 4.07
N LEU A 22 3.90 0.12 4.07
CA LEU A 22 3.19 0.70 2.92
C LEU A 22 3.60 2.15 2.69
N GLU A 23 3.79 2.94 3.75
CA GLU A 23 4.21 4.35 3.65
C GLU A 23 5.64 4.49 3.13
N SER A 24 6.53 3.56 3.48
CA SER A 24 7.93 3.54 3.03
C SER A 24 8.10 3.13 1.56
N GLU A 25 7.12 2.43 1.00
CA GLU A 25 7.17 1.95 -0.37
C GLU A 25 6.71 3.04 -1.31
N VAL A 26 7.64 3.70 -2.00
CA VAL A 26 7.35 4.76 -2.96
C VAL A 26 7.43 4.21 -4.37
N LEU A 27 6.41 4.51 -5.16
CA LEU A 27 6.29 4.18 -6.57
C LEU A 27 6.15 5.44 -7.41
N GLU A 28 6.69 5.37 -8.61
CA GLU A 28 6.56 6.40 -9.64
C GLU A 28 5.82 5.77 -10.82
N VAL A 29 4.73 6.40 -11.22
CA VAL A 29 3.86 5.91 -12.28
C VAL A 29 3.73 6.97 -13.35
N GLU A 30 4.16 6.61 -14.55
CA GLU A 30 4.05 7.45 -15.74
C GLU A 30 2.82 7.06 -16.57
N HIS A 31 2.11 8.09 -17.04
CA HIS A 31 1.03 7.97 -17.99
C HIS A 31 1.04 9.17 -18.94
N GLY A 32 1.60 8.96 -20.14
CA GLY A 32 1.84 10.04 -21.09
C GLY A 32 2.91 11.00 -20.57
N ASP A 33 2.56 12.28 -20.46
CA ASP A 33 3.37 13.38 -19.92
C ASP A 33 3.12 13.65 -18.44
N VAL A 34 2.31 12.82 -17.78
CA VAL A 34 2.02 12.93 -16.35
C VAL A 34 2.83 11.89 -15.56
N LEU A 35 3.60 12.37 -14.59
CA LEU A 35 4.33 11.57 -13.61
C LEU A 35 3.67 11.70 -12.24
N VAL A 36 3.24 10.58 -11.68
CA VAL A 36 2.64 10.50 -10.34
C VAL A 36 3.59 9.73 -9.41
N LYS A 37 4.11 10.41 -8.40
CA LYS A 37 4.86 9.77 -7.31
C LYS A 37 3.93 9.58 -6.12
N LEU A 38 3.75 8.36 -5.66
CA LEU A 38 2.90 8.02 -4.54
C LEU A 38 3.51 6.89 -3.72
N ASN A 39 3.00 6.65 -2.51
CA ASN A 39 3.37 5.47 -1.75
C ASN A 39 2.31 4.36 -1.85
N ALA A 40 2.65 3.15 -1.41
CA ALA A 40 1.71 2.01 -1.41
C ALA A 40 0.55 2.19 -0.40
N ALA A 41 0.64 3.18 0.49
CA ALA A 41 -0.48 3.64 1.32
C ALA A 41 -1.42 4.63 0.57
N GLN A 42 -1.31 4.70 -0.76
CA GLN A 42 -2.12 5.54 -1.65
C GLN A 42 -2.01 7.06 -1.39
N LYS A 43 -0.91 7.51 -0.80
CA LYS A 43 -0.63 8.93 -0.62
C LYS A 43 0.18 9.46 -1.81
N VAL A 44 -0.39 10.40 -2.56
CA VAL A 44 0.35 11.14 -3.60
C VAL A 44 1.38 12.03 -2.93
N LEU A 45 2.64 11.86 -3.30
CA LEU A 45 3.81 12.59 -2.79
C LEU A 45 4.23 13.71 -3.74
N ASN A 46 4.15 13.46 -5.04
CA ASN A 46 4.44 14.44 -6.07
C ASN A 46 3.62 14.17 -7.32
N LEU A 47 3.28 15.24 -8.05
CA LEU A 47 2.57 15.18 -9.31
C LEU A 47 3.23 16.18 -10.26
N THR A 48 3.66 15.72 -11.43
CA THR A 48 4.41 16.54 -12.39
C THR A 48 3.85 16.32 -13.79
N TYR A 49 3.51 17.41 -14.47
CA TYR A 49 2.97 17.41 -15.83
C TYR A 49 3.12 18.80 -16.46
N PRO A 50 3.11 18.93 -17.81
CA PRO A 50 3.21 20.21 -18.50
C PRO A 50 2.02 21.15 -18.23
N ASP A 51 2.25 22.46 -18.31
CA ASP A 51 1.18 23.45 -18.25
C ASP A 51 0.16 23.22 -19.38
N GLY A 52 -1.13 23.31 -19.04
CA GLY A 52 -2.22 23.07 -19.99
C GLY A 52 -2.54 21.59 -20.23
N THR A 53 -1.94 20.66 -19.49
CA THR A 53 -2.36 19.25 -19.50
C THR A 53 -3.84 19.14 -19.13
N ASP A 54 -4.59 18.36 -19.92
CA ASP A 54 -6.00 18.10 -19.69
C ASP A 54 -6.23 17.42 -18.34
N ALA A 55 -7.17 17.92 -17.55
CA ALA A 55 -7.52 17.37 -16.25
C ALA A 55 -7.93 15.89 -16.32
N ASP A 56 -8.55 15.45 -17.43
CA ASP A 56 -8.89 14.04 -17.63
C ASP A 56 -7.65 13.17 -17.77
N LYS A 57 -6.59 13.64 -18.44
CA LYS A 57 -5.31 12.91 -18.53
C LYS A 57 -4.63 12.80 -17.16
N VAL A 58 -4.66 13.88 -16.37
CA VAL A 58 -4.12 13.88 -15.01
C VAL A 58 -4.89 12.90 -14.12
N LYS A 59 -6.22 12.92 -14.18
CA LYS A 59 -7.10 11.97 -13.48
C LYS A 59 -6.79 10.52 -13.86
N ASP A 60 -6.63 10.23 -15.14
CA ASP A 60 -6.33 8.87 -15.62
C ASP A 60 -4.96 8.39 -15.14
N ALA A 61 -3.96 9.28 -15.12
CA ALA A 61 -2.65 8.99 -14.55
C ALA A 61 -2.72 8.66 -13.05
N ILE A 62 -3.50 9.44 -12.27
CA ILE A 62 -3.71 9.20 -10.84
C ILE A 62 -4.43 7.88 -10.61
N ASN A 63 -5.49 7.58 -11.37
CA ASN A 63 -6.21 6.31 -11.25
C ASN A 63 -5.29 5.12 -11.50
N LYS A 64 -4.51 5.16 -12.59
CA LYS A 64 -3.49 4.14 -12.88
C LYS A 64 -2.49 4.00 -11.73
N ALA A 65 -2.03 5.13 -11.17
CA ALA A 65 -1.11 5.12 -10.05
C ALA A 65 -1.71 4.46 -8.80
N MET A 66 -2.98 4.75 -8.50
CA MET A 66 -3.71 4.14 -7.39
C MET A 66 -3.88 2.63 -7.57
N ASP A 67 -4.16 2.17 -8.79
CA ASP A 67 -4.26 0.73 -9.11
C ASP A 67 -2.92 0.02 -8.88
N GLU A 68 -1.80 0.63 -9.28
CA GLU A 68 -0.46 0.06 -9.02
C GLU A 68 -0.12 0.04 -7.53
N ALA A 69 -0.45 1.10 -6.78
CA ALA A 69 -0.31 1.12 -5.33
C ALA A 69 -1.12 0.00 -4.66
N GLN A 70 -2.36 -0.26 -5.11
CA GLN A 70 -3.19 -1.35 -4.59
C GLN A 70 -2.60 -2.72 -4.85
N LYS A 71 -2.04 -2.96 -6.04
CA LYS A 71 -1.37 -4.23 -6.37
C LYS A 71 -0.16 -4.47 -5.46
N ILE A 72 0.63 -3.43 -5.19
CA ILE A 72 1.79 -3.52 -4.30
C ILE A 72 1.35 -3.73 -2.85
N ALA A 73 0.33 -2.99 -2.40
CA ALA A 73 -0.25 -3.15 -1.07
C ALA A 73 -0.79 -4.57 -0.85
N ALA A 74 -1.51 -5.12 -1.82
CA ALA A 74 -2.02 -6.49 -1.79
C ALA A 74 -0.89 -7.51 -1.66
N LYS A 75 0.19 -7.37 -2.44
CA LYS A 75 1.37 -8.24 -2.35
C LYS A 75 2.05 -8.16 -0.98
N LYS A 76 2.21 -6.96 -0.41
CA LYS A 76 2.80 -6.80 0.94
C LYS A 76 1.90 -7.39 2.02
N MET A 77 0.60 -7.14 1.96
CA MET A 77 -0.37 -7.75 2.88
C MET A 77 -0.36 -9.28 2.81
N GLN A 78 -0.28 -9.84 1.60
CA GLN A 78 -0.12 -11.29 1.40
C GLN A 78 1.20 -11.82 1.95
N GLY A 79 2.31 -11.09 1.81
CA GLY A 79 3.60 -11.48 2.40
C GLY A 79 3.55 -11.52 3.93
N MET A 80 2.96 -10.51 4.57
CA MET A 80 2.80 -10.47 6.03
C MET A 80 1.83 -11.55 6.55
N MET A 81 0.71 -11.78 5.85
CA MET A 81 -0.26 -12.82 6.20
C MET A 81 0.25 -14.24 5.89
N GLY A 82 1.00 -14.40 4.79
CA GLY A 82 1.61 -15.66 4.37
C GLY A 82 2.75 -16.10 5.28
N GLY A 83 3.53 -15.14 5.80
CA GLY A 83 4.51 -15.40 6.87
C GLY A 83 3.88 -15.89 8.17
N LEU A 84 2.62 -15.50 8.46
CA LEU A 84 1.83 -16.03 9.58
C LEU A 84 1.16 -17.37 9.26
N GLY A 85 0.87 -17.67 8.00
CA GLY A 85 0.38 -18.98 7.55
C GLY A 85 1.39 -20.10 7.77
N GLY A 86 2.69 -19.84 7.58
CA GLY A 86 3.76 -20.78 7.92
C GLY A 86 3.81 -21.14 9.42
N LEU A 87 3.32 -20.26 10.29
CA LEU A 87 3.19 -20.55 11.72
C LEU A 87 2.06 -21.54 12.02
N GLN A 88 0.98 -21.56 11.22
CA GLN A 88 -0.11 -22.54 11.36
C GLN A 88 0.29 -23.93 10.85
N ASP A 89 1.13 -24.02 9.83
CA ASP A 89 1.71 -25.28 9.37
C ASP A 89 2.76 -25.83 10.36
N LEU A 90 3.53 -24.95 11.01
CA LEU A 90 4.46 -25.31 12.09
C LEU A 90 3.79 -25.73 13.40
N LEU A 91 2.55 -25.31 13.64
CA LEU A 91 1.77 -25.67 14.84
C LEU A 91 0.90 -26.91 14.66
N LYS A 92 0.75 -27.40 13.42
CA LYS A 92 0.01 -28.63 13.07
C LYS A 92 0.92 -29.84 12.83
N GLY A 93 2.24 -29.65 12.81
CA GLY A 93 3.25 -30.72 12.83
C GLY A 93 3.75 -30.99 14.24
#